data_AF-A0A520A2L9-F1
#
_entry.id   AF-A0A520A2L9-F1
#
_cell.length_a   1.000
_cell.length_b   1.000
_cell.length_c   1.000
_cell.angle_alpha   90.00
_cell.angle_beta   90.00
_cell.angle_gamma   90.00
#
_symmetry.space_group_name_H-M   'P 1'
#
loop_
_entity.id
_entity.type
_entity.pdbx_description
1 polymer ?
#
loop_
_entity_poly.entity_id
_entity_poly.type
_entity_poly.pdbx_seq_one_letter_code
_entity_poly.pdbx_strand_id
1 'polypeptide(L)'
;MTHLVYPGALHTRFHHALGAMHLMSLAISLLKSKGHTITDGEEESAILAILLHDIGHGPFSHALEHSLVTGIKHEDISAKLMQELNQHFDGKLTHAIEIFNGTYPKKFLHQLISGQLDLDRMDYLNRDSFFTGVSEGVISFDRIIKMFNVYDDDLVIEEKGIYSIEKFLIARRLMYWQVYLHKTVISGEMILVKLLERAKQLSAEGEDLFAAPSLNYFLKNDINEENFFEQQENLEHFTNLDDQDIYAAVKVWVKHPDKILSTLCKMLTSRNLYKVEMS
;
A
#
# COMPACT_ATOMS: atom_id res chain seq x y z
N MET A 1 -6.51 -8.74 1.80
CA MET A 1 -7.39 -9.89 2.15
C MET A 1 -7.19 -10.46 3.56
N THR A 2 -6.33 -9.86 4.39
CA THR A 2 -5.91 -10.36 5.71
C THR A 2 -7.04 -10.61 6.71
N HIS A 3 -8.12 -9.83 6.64
CA HIS A 3 -9.31 -9.99 7.50
C HIS A 3 -10.01 -11.36 7.35
N LEU A 4 -9.73 -12.11 6.27
CA LEU A 4 -10.20 -13.48 6.09
C LEU A 4 -9.53 -14.49 7.05
N VAL A 5 -8.47 -14.11 7.75
CA VAL A 5 -7.84 -14.91 8.81
C VAL A 5 -7.92 -14.18 10.13
N TYR A 6 -7.63 -12.88 10.11
CA TYR A 6 -7.53 -12.02 11.29
C TYR A 6 -8.67 -11.01 11.28
N PRO A 7 -9.85 -11.27 11.88
CA PRO A 7 -11.02 -10.41 11.75
C PRO A 7 -10.81 -8.97 12.25
N GLY A 8 -9.81 -8.75 13.11
CA GLY A 8 -9.41 -7.42 13.58
C GLY A 8 -8.60 -6.60 12.57
N ALA A 9 -8.11 -7.19 11.47
CA ALA A 9 -7.33 -6.50 10.42
C ALA A 9 -8.22 -5.60 9.54
N LEU A 10 -8.77 -4.55 10.14
CA LEU A 10 -9.72 -3.59 9.56
C LEU A 10 -9.14 -2.16 9.48
N HIS A 11 -7.85 -1.99 9.75
CA HIS A 11 -7.19 -0.71 9.54
C HIS A 11 -7.13 -0.36 8.05
N THR A 12 -7.01 0.92 7.74
CA THR A 12 -6.99 1.45 6.38
C THR A 12 -5.60 2.01 6.05
N ARG A 13 -5.30 2.20 4.77
CA ARG A 13 -4.10 2.93 4.34
C ARG A 13 -4.06 4.35 4.88
N PHE A 14 -5.21 4.99 5.10
CA PHE A 14 -5.26 6.29 5.75
C PHE A 14 -4.75 6.25 7.20
N HIS A 15 -5.08 5.21 7.98
CA HIS A 15 -4.50 5.04 9.31
C HIS A 15 -2.98 4.89 9.25
N HIS A 16 -2.49 4.14 8.25
CA HIS A 16 -1.06 3.92 8.02
C HIS A 16 -0.34 5.22 7.62
N ALA A 17 -0.85 5.97 6.64
CA ALA A 17 -0.29 7.24 6.20
C ALA A 17 -0.13 8.24 7.35
N LEU A 18 -1.15 8.37 8.22
CA LEU A 18 -1.08 9.22 9.41
C LEU A 18 -0.07 8.72 10.45
N GLY A 19 0.05 7.40 10.61
CA GLY A 19 1.02 6.80 11.52
C GLY A 19 2.46 6.98 11.05
N ALA A 20 2.74 6.70 9.77
CA ALA A 20 4.04 6.94 9.15
C ALA A 20 4.42 8.43 9.19
N MET A 21 3.46 9.33 8.96
CA MET A 21 3.63 10.78 9.15
C MET A 21 4.04 11.12 10.59
N HIS A 22 3.38 10.54 11.59
CA HIS A 22 3.75 10.73 12.99
C HIS A 22 5.17 10.24 13.29
N LEU A 23 5.55 9.06 12.79
CA LEU A 23 6.91 8.53 12.96
C LEU A 23 7.96 9.42 12.29
N MET A 24 7.64 10.02 11.15
CA MET A 24 8.52 10.98 10.45
C MET A 24 8.75 12.23 11.28
N SER A 25 7.71 12.82 11.86
CA SER A 25 7.87 13.98 12.76
C SER A 25 8.78 13.65 13.95
N LEU A 26 8.68 12.44 14.52
CA LEU A 26 9.56 11.99 15.60
C LEU A 26 11.01 11.84 15.13
N ALA A 27 11.23 11.22 13.97
CA ALA A 27 12.55 11.01 13.40
C ALA A 27 13.25 12.33 13.06
N ILE A 28 12.56 13.25 12.38
CA ILE A 28 13.11 14.58 12.04
C ILE A 28 13.45 15.37 13.30
N SER A 29 12.55 15.41 14.29
CA SER A 29 12.80 16.08 15.57
C SER A 29 14.04 15.54 16.28
N LEU A 30 14.21 14.21 16.28
CA LEU A 30 15.39 13.57 16.85
C LEU A 30 16.66 13.93 16.09
N LEU A 31 16.67 13.83 14.76
CA LEU A 31 17.86 14.12 13.96
C LEU A 31 18.29 15.59 14.14
N LYS A 32 17.33 16.53 14.15
CA LYS A 32 17.56 17.93 14.53
C LYS A 32 18.22 18.04 15.91
N SER A 33 17.71 17.30 16.92
CA SER A 33 18.27 17.32 18.29
C SER A 33 19.69 16.76 18.40
N LYS A 34 20.10 15.89 17.46
CA LYS A 34 21.46 15.34 17.35
C LYS A 34 22.41 16.26 16.56
N GLY A 35 21.95 17.43 16.14
CA GLY A 35 22.74 18.43 15.45
C GLY A 35 22.73 18.33 13.93
N HIS A 36 21.89 17.48 13.34
CA HIS A 36 21.73 17.42 11.88
C HIS A 36 20.90 18.60 11.38
N THR A 37 21.45 19.33 10.42
CA THR A 37 20.75 20.47 9.80
C THR A 37 19.61 19.96 8.92
N ILE A 38 18.39 20.19 9.36
CA ILE A 38 17.16 19.99 8.59
C ILE A 38 16.39 21.30 8.69
N THR A 39 16.12 21.95 7.55
CA THR A 39 15.35 23.19 7.50
C THR A 39 13.86 22.90 7.70
N ASP A 40 13.07 23.91 8.03
CA ASP A 40 11.62 23.72 8.21
C ASP A 40 10.94 23.32 6.89
N GLY A 41 11.44 23.80 5.75
CA GLY A 41 10.96 23.37 4.43
C GLY A 41 11.32 21.91 4.10
N GLU A 42 12.49 21.42 4.51
CA GLU A 42 12.86 20.00 4.38
C GLU A 42 12.03 19.10 5.29
N GLU A 43 11.77 19.54 6.52
CA GLU A 43 10.87 18.84 7.45
C GLU A 43 9.46 18.72 6.87
N GLU A 44 8.87 19.84 6.42
CA GLU A 44 7.56 19.85 5.77
C GLU A 44 7.55 18.92 4.55
N SER A 45 8.58 19.00 3.70
CA SER A 45 8.68 18.17 2.50
C SER A 45 8.78 16.68 2.81
N ALA A 46 9.57 16.29 3.82
CA ALA A 46 9.69 14.90 4.24
C ALA A 46 8.37 14.36 4.84
N ILE A 47 7.66 15.18 5.61
CA ILE A 47 6.33 14.87 6.17
C ILE A 47 5.30 14.69 5.05
N LEU A 48 5.28 15.58 4.06
CA LEU A 48 4.36 15.48 2.92
C LEU A 48 4.67 14.26 2.05
N ALA A 49 5.96 13.96 1.84
CA ALA A 49 6.39 12.81 1.06
C ALA A 49 5.95 11.49 1.71
N ILE A 50 6.15 11.30 3.02
CA ILE A 50 5.67 10.09 3.72
C ILE A 50 4.15 10.06 3.87
N LEU A 51 3.46 11.20 3.94
CA LEU A 51 2.00 11.22 3.99
C LEU A 51 1.39 10.70 2.68
N LEU A 52 2.05 10.98 1.55
CA LEU A 52 1.57 10.67 0.21
C LEU A 52 2.20 9.40 -0.39
N HIS A 53 3.16 8.75 0.28
CA HIS A 53 3.93 7.65 -0.31
C HIS A 53 3.07 6.48 -0.82
N ASP A 54 1.91 6.28 -0.19
CA ASP A 54 0.98 5.18 -0.41
C ASP A 54 -0.30 5.61 -1.18
N ILE A 55 -0.36 6.84 -1.70
CA ILE A 55 -1.57 7.44 -2.29
C ILE A 55 -2.01 6.76 -3.60
N GLY A 56 -1.09 6.12 -4.32
CA GLY A 56 -1.36 5.43 -5.58
C GLY A 56 -1.95 4.03 -5.44
N HIS A 57 -2.23 3.58 -4.22
CA HIS A 57 -2.85 2.27 -4.00
C HIS A 57 -4.36 2.27 -4.23
N GLY A 58 -4.82 1.52 -5.23
CA GLY A 58 -6.23 1.17 -5.42
C GLY A 58 -6.69 0.05 -4.46
N PRO A 59 -7.99 -0.30 -4.45
CA PRO A 59 -8.52 -1.34 -3.58
C PRO A 59 -7.92 -2.69 -3.90
N PHE A 60 -7.58 -3.46 -2.86
CA PHE A 60 -6.88 -4.74 -3.01
C PHE A 60 -5.70 -4.68 -3.99
N SER A 61 -4.86 -3.64 -3.91
CA SER A 61 -3.95 -3.18 -4.96
C SER A 61 -3.29 -4.29 -5.80
N HIS A 62 -2.71 -5.33 -5.18
CA HIS A 62 -2.17 -6.48 -5.92
C HIS A 62 -3.17 -7.20 -6.83
N ALA A 63 -4.40 -7.42 -6.36
CA ALA A 63 -5.44 -8.01 -7.18
C ALA A 63 -5.78 -7.13 -8.39
N LEU A 64 -5.90 -5.81 -8.19
CA LEU A 64 -6.14 -4.88 -9.30
C LEU A 64 -4.98 -4.80 -10.30
N GLU A 65 -3.74 -4.73 -9.80
CA GLU A 65 -2.50 -4.71 -10.59
C GLU A 65 -2.37 -5.97 -11.47
N HIS A 66 -2.97 -7.09 -11.07
CA HIS A 66 -2.95 -8.34 -11.83
C HIS A 66 -4.17 -8.58 -12.73
N SER A 67 -5.30 -7.90 -12.51
CA SER A 67 -6.55 -8.19 -13.24
C SER A 67 -7.07 -7.03 -14.09
N LEU A 68 -7.07 -5.80 -13.57
CA LEU A 68 -7.75 -4.66 -14.20
C LEU A 68 -6.77 -3.64 -14.76
N VAL A 69 -5.67 -3.40 -14.06
CA VAL A 69 -4.68 -2.35 -14.35
C VAL A 69 -3.30 -3.02 -14.47
N THR A 70 -3.12 -3.79 -15.55
CA THR A 70 -2.01 -4.74 -15.66
C THR A 70 -0.68 -4.02 -15.90
N GLY A 71 0.32 -4.35 -15.07
CA GLY A 71 1.71 -3.90 -15.26
C GLY A 71 2.07 -2.56 -14.62
N ILE A 72 1.11 -1.87 -13.99
CA ILE A 72 1.35 -0.56 -13.38
C ILE A 72 1.61 -0.74 -11.90
N LYS A 73 2.68 -0.12 -11.39
CA LYS A 73 2.97 -0.13 -9.96
C LYS A 73 2.25 1.03 -9.29
N HIS A 74 1.73 0.81 -8.10
CA HIS A 74 1.22 1.89 -7.23
C HIS A 74 2.24 3.01 -6.98
N GLU A 75 3.56 2.73 -7.01
CA GLU A 75 4.61 3.75 -6.90
C GLU A 75 4.54 4.77 -8.05
N ASP A 76 4.33 4.30 -9.29
CA ASP A 76 4.21 5.16 -10.47
C ASP A 76 2.92 6.01 -10.41
N ILE A 77 1.83 5.40 -9.95
CA ILE A 77 0.56 6.10 -9.72
C ILE A 77 0.73 7.15 -8.60
N SER A 78 1.42 6.81 -7.51
CA SER A 78 1.69 7.73 -6.40
C SER A 78 2.47 8.94 -6.90
N ALA A 79 3.56 8.72 -7.65
CA ALA A 79 4.34 9.80 -8.24
C ALA A 79 3.48 10.69 -9.15
N LYS A 80 2.64 10.11 -10.01
CA LYS A 80 1.73 10.85 -10.88
C LYS A 80 0.72 11.68 -10.09
N LEU A 81 0.08 11.10 -9.07
CA LEU A 81 -0.88 11.81 -8.21
C LEU A 81 -0.22 12.94 -7.42
N MET A 82 0.99 12.73 -6.91
CA MET A 82 1.75 13.79 -6.25
C MET A 82 2.05 14.94 -7.23
N GLN A 83 2.35 14.67 -8.50
CA GLN A 83 2.54 15.72 -9.52
C GLN A 83 1.26 16.50 -9.80
N GLU A 84 0.10 15.84 -9.90
CA GLU A 84 -1.19 16.51 -10.07
C GLU A 84 -1.52 17.41 -8.87
N LEU A 85 -1.30 16.91 -7.64
CA LEU A 85 -1.46 17.70 -6.43
C LEU A 85 -0.44 18.86 -6.39
N ASN A 86 0.77 18.67 -6.88
CA ASN A 86 1.79 19.72 -6.92
C ASN A 86 1.34 20.89 -7.81
N GLN A 87 0.72 20.59 -8.95
CA GLN A 87 0.13 21.61 -9.81
C GLN A 87 -1.03 22.32 -9.11
N HIS A 88 -1.90 21.57 -8.42
CA HIS A 88 -3.02 22.14 -7.67
C HIS A 88 -2.58 23.05 -6.52
N PHE A 89 -1.47 22.73 -5.86
CA PHE A 89 -0.91 23.48 -4.74
C PHE A 89 0.22 24.44 -5.13
N ASP A 90 0.24 24.92 -6.38
CA ASP A 90 1.18 25.94 -6.87
C ASP A 90 2.66 25.60 -6.62
N GLY A 91 3.04 24.33 -6.81
CA GLY A 91 4.44 23.88 -6.70
C GLY A 91 4.91 23.54 -5.28
N LYS A 92 4.04 23.60 -4.27
CA LYS A 92 4.42 23.36 -2.86
C LYS A 92 4.90 21.94 -2.53
N LEU A 93 4.60 20.95 -3.37
CA LEU A 93 5.02 19.56 -3.19
C LEU A 93 6.32 19.22 -3.94
N THR A 94 6.95 20.17 -4.63
CA THR A 94 8.13 19.91 -5.48
C THR A 94 9.24 19.18 -4.73
N HIS A 95 9.66 19.69 -3.57
CA HIS A 95 10.69 19.04 -2.76
C HIS A 95 10.23 17.74 -2.12
N ALA A 96 8.94 17.61 -1.77
CA ALA A 96 8.39 16.34 -1.27
C ALA A 96 8.49 15.24 -2.35
N ILE A 97 8.22 15.58 -3.61
CA ILE A 97 8.35 14.65 -4.74
C ILE A 97 9.81 14.31 -5.01
N GLU A 98 10.72 15.28 -4.93
CA GLU A 98 12.16 15.02 -5.05
C GLU A 98 12.67 14.08 -3.96
N ILE A 99 12.20 14.24 -2.72
CA ILE A 99 12.54 13.34 -1.61
C ILE A 99 11.93 11.95 -1.86
N PHE A 100 10.65 11.87 -2.25
CA PHE A 100 9.98 10.61 -2.55
C PHE A 100 10.71 9.82 -3.65
N ASN A 101 11.12 10.48 -4.74
CA ASN A 101 11.84 9.86 -5.85
C ASN A 101 13.34 9.64 -5.59
N GLY A 102 13.87 10.08 -4.44
CA GLY A 102 15.29 9.95 -4.12
C GLY A 102 16.21 10.86 -4.96
N THR A 103 15.67 11.92 -5.55
CA THR A 103 16.42 12.91 -6.36
C THR A 103 16.83 14.16 -5.57
N TYR A 104 16.32 14.32 -4.34
CA TYR A 104 16.71 15.42 -3.45
C TYR A 104 18.16 15.28 -2.95
N PRO A 105 18.93 16.38 -2.75
CA PRO A 105 20.35 16.31 -2.40
C PRO A 105 20.68 15.57 -1.08
N LYS A 106 19.80 15.63 -0.07
CA LYS A 106 19.98 14.93 1.22
C LYS A 106 19.33 13.55 1.17
N LYS A 107 20.13 12.51 0.93
CA LYS A 107 19.63 11.15 0.66
C LYS A 107 18.97 10.52 1.88
N PHE A 108 19.45 10.80 3.09
CA PHE A 108 18.86 10.23 4.30
C PHE A 108 17.37 10.58 4.46
N LEU A 109 16.88 11.69 3.88
CA LEU A 109 15.46 12.03 3.90
C LEU A 109 14.62 11.03 3.09
N HIS A 110 15.12 10.61 1.92
CA HIS A 110 14.49 9.54 1.15
C HIS A 110 14.55 8.21 1.88
N GLN A 111 15.68 7.89 2.52
CA GLN A 111 15.87 6.63 3.26
C GLN A 111 14.93 6.47 4.47
N LEU A 112 14.43 7.58 5.03
CA LEU A 112 13.37 7.54 6.05
C LEU A 112 12.01 7.10 5.48
N ILE A 113 11.79 7.23 4.17
CA ILE A 113 10.56 6.84 3.48
C ILE A 113 10.69 5.46 2.86
N SER A 114 11.80 5.21 2.16
CA SER A 114 12.08 3.94 1.48
C SER A 114 13.50 3.48 1.78
N GLY A 115 13.63 2.36 2.47
CA GLY A 115 14.91 1.89 2.96
C GLY A 115 14.84 0.57 3.72
N GLN A 116 15.94 0.16 4.34
CA GLN A 116 15.93 -1.05 5.18
C GLN A 116 15.27 -0.81 6.55
N LEU A 117 15.32 0.44 7.03
CA LEU A 117 14.82 0.92 8.31
C LEU A 117 13.91 2.14 8.09
N ASP A 118 13.12 2.13 7.02
CA ASP A 118 12.17 3.19 6.73
C ASP A 118 11.01 3.22 7.74
N LEU A 119 10.32 4.36 7.76
CA LEU A 119 9.23 4.63 8.68
C LEU A 119 7.91 4.02 8.21
N ASP A 120 7.76 3.77 6.91
CA ASP A 120 6.67 2.98 6.33
C ASP A 120 6.60 1.60 7.01
N ARG A 121 7.68 0.82 6.95
CA ARG A 121 7.76 -0.51 7.57
C ARG A 121 7.61 -0.48 9.06
N MET A 122 8.15 0.55 9.72
CA MET A 122 7.98 0.67 11.16
C MET A 122 6.52 0.88 11.54
N ASP A 123 5.76 1.67 10.78
CA ASP A 123 4.33 1.83 11.04
C ASP A 123 3.58 0.53 10.75
N TYR A 124 3.65 0.01 9.52
CA TYR A 124 2.79 -1.11 9.14
C TYR A 124 3.10 -2.38 9.95
N LEU A 125 4.37 -2.66 10.30
CA LEU A 125 4.67 -3.86 11.12
C LEU A 125 4.01 -3.79 12.50
N ASN A 126 4.05 -2.64 13.16
CA ASN A 126 3.39 -2.47 14.46
C ASN A 126 1.87 -2.46 14.32
N ARG A 127 1.36 -1.75 13.31
CA ARG A 127 -0.07 -1.61 13.06
C ARG A 127 -0.69 -2.95 12.72
N ASP A 128 -0.09 -3.68 11.79
CA ASP A 128 -0.56 -5.00 11.39
C ASP A 128 -0.52 -5.96 12.55
N SER A 129 0.57 -5.98 13.32
CA SER A 129 0.68 -6.78 14.55
C SER A 129 -0.44 -6.45 15.54
N PHE A 130 -0.70 -5.16 15.77
CA PHE A 130 -1.74 -4.69 16.68
C PHE A 130 -3.15 -5.11 16.23
N PHE A 131 -3.51 -4.86 14.97
CA PHE A 131 -4.86 -5.13 14.47
C PHE A 131 -5.09 -6.63 14.19
N THR A 132 -4.05 -7.40 13.87
CA THR A 132 -4.16 -8.85 13.70
C THR A 132 -4.15 -9.62 15.02
N GLY A 133 -3.57 -9.03 16.07
CA GLY A 133 -3.32 -9.68 17.35
C GLY A 133 -2.09 -10.60 17.35
N VAL A 134 -1.30 -10.60 16.27
CA VAL A 134 -0.05 -11.36 16.16
C VAL A 134 1.06 -10.61 16.89
N SER A 135 1.23 -10.91 18.17
CA SER A 135 2.14 -10.21 19.09
C SER A 135 3.62 -10.30 18.72
N GLU A 136 3.98 -11.32 17.95
CA GLU A 136 5.32 -11.62 17.47
C GLU A 136 5.85 -10.56 16.48
N GLY A 137 4.94 -9.78 15.90
CA GLY A 137 5.26 -8.65 15.03
C GLY A 137 5.58 -7.34 15.75
N VAL A 138 5.39 -7.26 17.07
CA VAL A 138 5.57 -6.01 17.81
C VAL A 138 7.05 -5.60 17.86
N ILE A 139 7.36 -4.44 17.28
CA ILE A 139 8.70 -3.84 17.32
C ILE A 139 8.73 -2.65 18.29
N SER A 140 9.91 -2.32 18.80
CA SER A 140 10.10 -1.14 19.66
C SER A 140 10.49 0.06 18.80
N PHE A 141 9.54 0.56 17.99
CA PHE A 141 9.80 1.66 17.04
C PHE A 141 10.30 2.91 17.75
N ASP A 142 9.80 3.20 18.96
CA ASP A 142 10.21 4.35 19.78
C ASP A 142 11.70 4.28 20.13
N ARG A 143 12.20 3.08 20.42
CA ARG A 143 13.62 2.85 20.71
C ARG A 143 14.44 2.91 19.44
N ILE A 144 13.98 2.31 18.34
CA ILE A 144 14.70 2.32 17.07
C ILE A 144 14.89 3.75 16.57
N ILE A 145 13.80 4.54 16.52
CA ILE A 145 13.85 5.94 16.09
C ILE A 145 14.89 6.69 16.93
N LYS A 146 14.85 6.59 18.28
CA LYS A 146 15.84 7.25 19.17
C LYS A 146 17.30 6.93 18.83
N MET A 147 17.58 5.79 18.19
CA MET A 147 18.92 5.39 17.78
C MET A 147 19.30 5.85 16.37
N PHE A 148 18.39 6.44 15.59
CA PHE A 148 18.71 7.01 14.27
C PHE A 148 19.77 8.10 14.37
N ASN A 149 20.67 8.10 13.41
CA ASN A 149 21.69 9.13 13.22
C ASN A 149 21.98 9.24 11.71
N VAL A 150 22.77 10.24 11.31
CA VAL A 150 23.22 10.39 9.93
C VAL A 150 24.75 10.40 9.91
N TYR A 151 25.35 9.65 8.99
CA TYR A 151 26.78 9.60 8.75
C TYR A 151 27.01 9.55 7.23
N ASP A 152 27.81 10.47 6.69
CA ASP A 152 28.07 10.59 5.24
C ASP A 152 26.79 10.64 4.37
N ASP A 153 25.76 11.35 4.84
CA ASP A 153 24.43 11.50 4.20
C ASP A 153 23.58 10.21 4.16
N ASP A 154 24.01 9.16 4.85
CA ASP A 154 23.26 7.92 5.04
C ASP A 154 22.64 7.83 6.44
N LEU A 155 21.41 7.32 6.51
CA LEU A 155 20.72 6.98 7.73
C LEU A 155 21.39 5.76 8.37
N VAL A 156 21.88 5.95 9.60
CA VAL A 156 22.55 4.91 10.38
C VAL A 156 21.90 4.74 11.75
N ILE A 157 22.25 3.66 12.43
CA ILE A 157 21.80 3.35 13.79
C ILE A 157 23.01 3.40 14.73
N GLU A 158 22.85 4.07 15.86
CA GLU A 158 23.84 4.01 16.94
C GLU A 158 24.01 2.56 17.43
N GLU A 159 25.26 2.15 17.69
CA GLU A 159 25.63 0.77 18.05
C GLU A 159 24.80 0.18 19.20
N LYS A 160 24.44 1.00 20.20
CA LYS A 160 23.59 0.57 21.33
C LYS A 160 22.16 0.16 20.93
N GLY A 161 21.77 0.40 19.68
CA GLY A 161 20.50 0.01 19.06
C GLY A 161 20.49 -1.37 18.38
N ILE A 162 21.62 -2.08 18.31
CA ILE A 162 21.74 -3.35 17.57
C ILE A 162 20.62 -4.35 17.90
N TYR A 163 20.35 -4.61 19.19
CA TYR A 163 19.30 -5.56 19.59
C TYR A 163 17.88 -5.13 19.18
N SER A 164 17.63 -3.81 19.05
CA SER A 164 16.35 -3.32 18.53
C SER A 164 16.21 -3.59 17.04
N ILE A 165 17.31 -3.53 16.28
CA ILE A 165 17.34 -3.88 14.86
C ILE A 165 17.24 -5.40 14.67
N GLU A 166 17.91 -6.21 15.48
CA GLU A 166 17.75 -7.68 15.44
C GLU A 166 16.29 -8.08 15.68
N LYS A 167 15.65 -7.51 16.72
CA LYS A 167 14.22 -7.73 16.99
C LYS A 167 13.35 -7.31 15.81
N PHE A 168 13.63 -6.14 15.21
CA PHE A 168 12.92 -5.66 14.03
C PHE A 168 12.98 -6.65 12.86
N LEU A 169 14.18 -7.15 12.54
CA LEU A 169 14.38 -8.10 11.44
C LEU A 169 13.65 -9.44 11.69
N ILE A 170 13.69 -9.94 12.93
CA ILE A 170 12.97 -11.16 13.32
C ILE A 170 11.46 -10.95 13.23
N ALA A 171 10.94 -9.86 13.81
CA ALA A 171 9.52 -9.53 13.77
C ALA A 171 9.01 -9.40 12.33
N ARG A 172 9.77 -8.73 11.46
CA ARG A 172 9.46 -8.61 10.02
C ARG A 172 9.32 -9.99 9.37
N ARG A 173 10.24 -10.91 9.65
CA ARG A 173 10.20 -12.28 9.11
C ARG A 173 8.98 -13.04 9.62
N LEU A 174 8.65 -12.92 10.91
CA LEU A 174 7.49 -13.58 11.51
C LEU A 174 6.19 -13.06 10.92
N MET A 175 6.03 -11.74 10.80
CA MET A 175 4.87 -11.12 10.15
C MET A 175 4.71 -11.57 8.69
N TYR A 176 5.82 -11.72 7.97
CA TYR A 176 5.78 -12.20 6.59
C TYR A 176 5.15 -13.59 6.45
N TRP A 177 5.52 -14.54 7.31
CA TRP A 177 4.98 -15.90 7.24
C TRP A 177 3.62 -16.05 7.92
N GLN A 178 3.41 -15.37 9.04
CA GLN A 178 2.21 -15.52 9.83
C GLN A 178 1.05 -14.71 9.25
N VAL A 179 1.30 -13.54 8.68
CA VAL A 179 0.25 -12.63 8.21
C VAL A 179 0.25 -12.51 6.69
N TYR A 180 1.32 -11.99 6.09
CA TYR A 180 1.31 -11.60 4.67
C TYR A 180 1.21 -12.80 3.73
N LEU A 181 2.00 -13.84 3.97
CA LEU A 181 1.99 -15.09 3.21
C LEU A 181 1.13 -16.18 3.85
N HIS A 182 0.21 -15.81 4.74
CA HIS A 182 -0.68 -16.81 5.31
C HIS A 182 -1.52 -17.45 4.19
N LYS A 183 -1.43 -18.78 4.04
CA LYS A 183 -2.06 -19.54 2.94
C LYS A 183 -3.52 -19.17 2.65
N THR A 184 -4.32 -18.91 3.69
CA THR A 184 -5.73 -18.52 3.56
C THR A 184 -5.91 -17.09 3.03
N VAL A 185 -4.99 -16.17 3.37
CA VAL A 185 -4.97 -14.81 2.81
C VAL A 185 -4.65 -14.88 1.31
N ILE A 186 -3.61 -15.63 0.95
CA ILE A 186 -3.23 -15.89 -0.45
C ILE A 186 -4.40 -16.54 -1.21
N SER A 187 -5.08 -17.53 -0.61
CA SER A 187 -6.23 -18.15 -1.25
C SER A 187 -7.37 -17.16 -1.51
N GLY A 188 -7.65 -16.26 -0.57
CA GLY A 188 -8.69 -15.25 -0.75
C GLY A 188 -8.33 -14.23 -1.83
N GLU A 189 -7.08 -13.81 -1.87
CA GLU A 189 -6.53 -12.94 -2.90
C GLU A 189 -6.58 -13.58 -4.30
N MET A 190 -6.20 -14.86 -4.41
CA MET A 190 -6.29 -15.59 -5.68
C MET A 190 -7.73 -15.72 -6.18
N ILE A 191 -8.71 -15.94 -5.28
CA ILE A 191 -10.13 -15.93 -5.65
C ILE A 191 -10.54 -14.55 -6.19
N LEU A 192 -10.08 -13.47 -5.55
CA LEU A 192 -10.37 -12.11 -5.99
C LEU A 192 -9.74 -11.78 -7.35
N VAL A 193 -8.49 -12.17 -7.59
CA VAL A 193 -7.85 -12.04 -8.90
C VAL A 193 -8.67 -12.78 -9.97
N LYS A 194 -8.97 -14.06 -9.74
CA LYS A 194 -9.69 -14.90 -10.70
C LYS A 194 -11.11 -14.40 -10.99
N LEU A 195 -11.81 -13.85 -10.01
CA LEU A 195 -13.16 -13.31 -10.23
C LEU A 195 -13.12 -12.01 -11.04
N LEU A 196 -12.13 -11.14 -10.80
CA LEU A 196 -11.97 -9.90 -11.57
C LEU A 196 -11.50 -10.18 -13.01
N GLU A 197 -10.59 -11.13 -13.20
CA GLU A 197 -10.21 -11.63 -14.54
C GLU A 197 -11.44 -12.16 -15.29
N ARG A 198 -12.27 -12.99 -14.64
CA ARG A 198 -13.49 -13.53 -15.25
C ARG A 198 -14.50 -12.43 -15.55
N ALA A 199 -14.65 -11.44 -14.67
CA ALA A 199 -15.51 -10.29 -14.91
C ALA A 199 -15.05 -9.48 -16.13
N LYS A 200 -13.75 -9.17 -16.23
CA LYS A 200 -13.17 -8.46 -17.38
C LYS A 200 -13.35 -9.26 -18.68
N GLN A 201 -13.17 -10.59 -18.64
CA GLN A 201 -13.42 -11.46 -19.79
C GLN A 201 -14.88 -11.39 -20.25
N LEU A 202 -15.85 -11.54 -19.34
CA LEU A 202 -17.27 -11.48 -19.68
C LEU A 202 -17.66 -10.10 -20.25
N SER A 203 -17.14 -9.01 -19.67
CA SER A 203 -17.36 -7.67 -20.20
C SER A 203 -16.76 -7.47 -21.59
N ALA A 204 -15.59 -8.04 -21.87
CA ALA A 204 -15.01 -8.05 -23.22
C ALA A 204 -15.82 -8.91 -24.22
N GLU A 205 -16.50 -9.95 -23.74
CA GLU A 205 -17.45 -10.75 -24.52
C GLU A 205 -18.80 -10.04 -24.77
N GLY A 206 -18.99 -8.84 -24.19
CA GLY A 206 -20.19 -8.00 -24.36
C GLY A 206 -21.26 -8.19 -23.30
N GLU A 207 -21.01 -8.97 -22.25
CA GLU A 207 -21.93 -9.12 -21.12
C GLU A 207 -21.96 -7.85 -20.26
N ASP A 208 -23.17 -7.41 -19.90
CA ASP A 208 -23.35 -6.24 -19.03
C ASP A 208 -23.34 -6.67 -17.57
N LEU A 209 -22.22 -6.43 -16.90
CA LEU A 209 -22.03 -6.73 -15.48
C LEU A 209 -22.38 -5.51 -14.63
N PHE A 210 -23.08 -5.74 -13.51
CA PHE A 210 -23.25 -4.70 -12.51
C PHE A 210 -21.88 -4.26 -11.98
N ALA A 211 -21.55 -2.98 -12.13
CA ALA A 211 -20.38 -2.35 -11.54
C ALA A 211 -20.66 -0.86 -11.36
N ALA A 212 -20.04 -0.25 -10.35
CA ALA A 212 -19.99 1.20 -10.23
C ALA A 212 -19.28 1.83 -11.45
N PRO A 213 -19.51 3.11 -11.78
CA PRO A 213 -19.00 3.71 -13.01
C PRO A 213 -17.50 3.51 -13.25
N SER A 214 -16.67 3.74 -12.24
CA SER A 214 -15.22 3.56 -12.37
C SER A 214 -14.81 2.10 -12.53
N LEU A 215 -15.39 1.17 -11.78
CA LEU A 215 -15.11 -0.25 -11.96
C LEU A 215 -15.52 -0.73 -13.35
N ASN A 216 -16.69 -0.28 -13.81
CA ASN A 216 -17.22 -0.60 -15.13
C ASN A 216 -16.30 -0.08 -16.26
N TYR A 217 -15.70 1.10 -16.08
CA TYR A 217 -14.71 1.65 -17.00
C TYR A 217 -13.52 0.70 -17.18
N PHE A 218 -12.93 0.20 -16.10
CA PHE A 218 -11.82 -0.77 -16.17
C PHE A 218 -12.22 -2.17 -16.65
N LEU A 219 -13.49 -2.56 -16.48
CA LEU A 219 -14.00 -3.82 -17.01
C LEU A 219 -14.23 -3.78 -18.53
N LYS A 220 -14.65 -2.62 -19.05
CA LYS A 220 -14.97 -2.44 -20.48
C LYS A 220 -13.78 -2.02 -21.33
N ASN A 221 -12.77 -1.37 -20.74
CA ASN A 221 -11.59 -0.90 -21.44
C ASN A 221 -10.36 -1.75 -21.09
N ASP A 222 -9.52 -2.01 -22.08
CA ASP A 222 -8.24 -2.69 -21.83
C ASP A 222 -7.15 -1.68 -21.45
N ILE A 223 -6.99 -1.50 -20.15
CA ILE A 223 -6.05 -0.54 -19.56
C ILE A 223 -4.80 -1.28 -19.08
N ASN A 224 -3.64 -0.78 -19.49
CA ASN A 224 -2.33 -1.35 -19.23
C ASN A 224 -1.28 -0.23 -19.03
N GLU A 225 -0.04 -0.63 -18.71
CA GLU A 225 1.08 0.29 -18.46
C GLU A 225 1.32 1.30 -19.59
N GLU A 226 1.10 0.92 -20.85
CA GLU A 226 1.35 1.78 -22.00
C GLU A 226 0.32 2.92 -22.11
N ASN A 227 -0.95 2.64 -21.81
CA ASN A 227 -2.05 3.58 -22.03
C ASN A 227 -2.59 4.27 -20.76
N PHE A 228 -2.28 3.77 -19.56
CA PHE A 228 -2.85 4.29 -18.32
C PHE A 228 -2.55 5.77 -18.10
N PHE A 229 -1.30 6.18 -18.31
CA PHE A 229 -0.87 7.57 -18.11
C PHE A 229 -1.11 8.48 -19.33
N GLU A 230 -1.62 7.96 -20.44
CA GLU A 230 -1.91 8.75 -21.65
C GLU A 230 -3.20 9.57 -21.51
N GLN A 231 -4.18 9.05 -20.77
CA GLN A 231 -5.50 9.67 -20.61
C GLN A 231 -5.76 10.01 -19.15
N GLN A 232 -6.06 11.28 -18.87
CA GLN A 232 -6.40 11.74 -17.52
C GLN A 232 -7.61 11.00 -16.94
N GLU A 233 -8.56 10.61 -17.81
CA GLU A 233 -9.77 9.88 -17.45
C GLU A 233 -9.45 8.53 -16.73
N ASN A 234 -8.35 7.85 -17.12
CA ASN A 234 -7.91 6.62 -16.44
C ASN A 234 -7.59 6.88 -14.97
N LEU A 235 -6.84 7.95 -14.70
CA LEU A 235 -6.43 8.34 -13.35
C LEU A 235 -7.63 8.83 -12.52
N GLU A 236 -8.55 9.56 -13.15
CA GLU A 236 -9.80 9.99 -12.52
C GLU A 236 -10.68 8.79 -12.13
N HIS A 237 -10.82 7.79 -13.01
CA HIS A 237 -11.54 6.57 -12.64
C HIS A 237 -10.81 5.77 -11.57
N PHE A 238 -9.48 5.67 -11.64
CA PHE A 238 -8.68 4.96 -10.64
C PHE A 238 -8.83 5.56 -9.24
N THR A 239 -8.77 6.89 -9.12
CA THR A 239 -8.90 7.59 -7.82
C THR A 239 -10.30 7.52 -7.22
N ASN A 240 -11.30 7.17 -8.03
CA ASN A 240 -12.68 6.93 -7.60
C ASN A 240 -12.96 5.47 -7.23
N LEU A 241 -11.97 4.56 -7.30
CA LEU A 241 -12.12 3.17 -6.87
C LEU A 241 -11.74 3.00 -5.40
N ASP A 242 -12.60 2.30 -4.65
CA ASP A 242 -12.28 1.79 -3.33
C ASP A 242 -12.84 0.36 -3.09
N ASP A 243 -12.62 -0.18 -1.89
CA ASP A 243 -12.98 -1.55 -1.56
C ASP A 243 -14.50 -1.80 -1.71
N GLN A 244 -15.33 -0.76 -1.58
CA GLN A 244 -16.79 -0.85 -1.68
C GLN A 244 -17.23 -1.12 -3.11
N ASP A 245 -16.57 -0.55 -4.11
CA ASP A 245 -16.89 -0.82 -5.52
C ASP A 245 -16.76 -2.30 -5.84
N ILE A 246 -15.66 -2.89 -5.39
CA ILE A 246 -15.36 -4.31 -5.57
C ILE A 246 -16.36 -5.18 -4.81
N TYR A 247 -16.62 -4.90 -3.53
CA TYR A 247 -17.56 -5.70 -2.74
C TYR A 247 -19.01 -5.56 -3.20
N ALA A 248 -19.44 -4.37 -3.63
CA ALA A 248 -20.77 -4.16 -4.17
C ALA A 248 -20.97 -5.00 -5.44
N ALA A 249 -19.99 -4.99 -6.35
CA ALA A 249 -20.00 -5.80 -7.55
C ALA A 249 -20.05 -7.31 -7.23
N VAL A 250 -19.13 -7.79 -6.39
CA VAL A 250 -19.09 -9.20 -5.95
C VAL A 250 -20.44 -9.66 -5.38
N LYS A 251 -21.08 -8.84 -4.54
CA LYS A 251 -22.37 -9.18 -3.91
C LYS A 251 -23.51 -9.35 -4.92
N VAL A 252 -23.49 -8.60 -6.02
CA VAL A 252 -24.46 -8.76 -7.11
C VAL A 252 -24.11 -9.97 -7.97
N TRP A 253 -22.84 -10.14 -8.31
CA TRP A 253 -22.35 -11.22 -9.17
C TRP A 253 -22.52 -12.62 -8.58
N VAL A 254 -22.73 -12.77 -7.27
CA VAL A 254 -23.15 -14.03 -6.62
C VAL A 254 -24.35 -14.69 -7.33
N LYS A 255 -25.27 -13.91 -7.90
CA LYS A 255 -26.46 -14.41 -8.61
C LYS A 255 -26.31 -14.41 -10.13
N HIS A 256 -25.13 -14.09 -10.66
CA HIS A 256 -24.89 -14.01 -12.10
C HIS A 256 -25.12 -15.39 -12.77
N PRO A 257 -25.65 -15.44 -14.01
CA PRO A 257 -25.86 -16.70 -14.73
C PRO A 257 -24.56 -17.47 -15.00
N ASP A 258 -23.45 -16.75 -15.25
CA ASP A 258 -22.13 -17.36 -15.43
C ASP A 258 -21.72 -18.17 -14.20
N LYS A 259 -21.48 -19.47 -14.39
CA LYS A 259 -21.19 -20.40 -13.30
C LYS A 259 -19.84 -20.13 -12.66
N ILE A 260 -18.85 -19.69 -13.43
CA ILE A 260 -17.51 -19.43 -12.92
C ILE A 260 -17.55 -18.19 -12.01
N LEU A 261 -18.02 -17.06 -12.54
CA LEU A 261 -18.12 -15.79 -11.81
C LEU A 261 -18.97 -15.94 -10.54
N SER A 262 -20.18 -16.51 -10.66
CA SER A 262 -21.06 -16.67 -9.51
C SER A 262 -20.51 -17.62 -8.45
N THR A 263 -19.75 -18.66 -8.84
CA THR A 263 -19.11 -19.58 -7.88
C THR A 263 -17.97 -18.88 -7.14
N LEU A 264 -17.09 -18.17 -7.84
CA LEU A 264 -16.00 -17.42 -7.21
C LEU A 264 -16.52 -16.34 -6.25
N CYS A 265 -17.57 -15.61 -6.65
CA CYS A 265 -18.20 -14.62 -5.79
C CYS A 265 -18.85 -15.25 -4.55
N LYS A 266 -19.51 -16.43 -4.70
CA LYS A 266 -20.04 -17.19 -3.54
C LYS A 266 -18.93 -17.63 -2.61
N MET A 267 -17.84 -18.16 -3.14
CA MET A 267 -16.68 -18.59 -2.35
C MET A 267 -16.14 -17.44 -1.50
N LEU A 268 -15.97 -16.26 -2.09
CA LEU A 268 -15.48 -15.08 -1.39
C LEU A 268 -16.46 -14.60 -0.31
N THR A 269 -17.73 -14.38 -0.67
CA THR A 269 -18.78 -13.85 0.24
C THR A 269 -19.15 -14.80 1.39
N SER A 270 -19.09 -16.12 1.16
CA SER A 270 -19.36 -17.14 2.19
C SER A 270 -18.11 -17.61 2.92
N ARG A 271 -16.93 -17.05 2.61
CA ARG A 271 -15.63 -17.45 3.15
C ARG A 271 -15.31 -18.94 2.92
N ASN A 272 -15.85 -19.52 1.85
CA ASN A 272 -15.55 -20.89 1.41
C ASN A 272 -14.41 -20.85 0.38
N LEU A 273 -13.17 -20.80 0.89
CA LEU A 273 -11.97 -20.51 0.10
C LEU A 273 -11.35 -21.80 -0.49
N TYR A 274 -10.38 -21.65 -1.40
CA TYR A 274 -9.67 -22.81 -1.95
C TYR A 274 -8.91 -23.57 -0.87
N LYS A 275 -8.85 -24.90 -1.04
CA LYS A 275 -7.93 -25.74 -0.28
C LYS A 275 -6.50 -25.41 -0.74
N VAL A 276 -5.61 -25.10 0.20
CA VAL A 276 -4.19 -24.84 -0.07
C VAL A 276 -3.34 -25.95 0.51
N GLU A 277 -2.51 -26.55 -0.34
CA GLU A 277 -1.52 -27.56 0.03
C GLU A 277 -0.12 -26.92 -0.08
N MET A 278 0.69 -27.06 0.97
CA MET A 278 2.10 -26.64 0.94
C MET A 278 2.93 -27.89 0.69
N SER A 279 3.61 -27.92 -0.46
CA SER A 279 4.54 -28.97 -0.89
C SER A 279 5.98 -28.50 -0.81
#